data_AF-A0A3B7R314-F1
#
_entry.id   AF-A0A3B7R314-F1
#
_cell.length_a   1.000
_cell.length_b   1.000
_cell.length_c   1.000
_cell.angle_alpha   90.00
_cell.angle_beta   90.00
_cell.angle_gamma   90.00
#
_symmetry.space_group_name_H-M   'P 1'
#
loop_
_entity.id
_entity.type
_entity.pdbx_description
1 polymer ?
#
loop_
_entity_poly.entity_id
_entity_poly.type
_entity_poly.pdbx_seq_one_letter_code
_entity_poly.pdbx_strand_id
1 'polypeptide(L)'
;MQIARQFLLAVLGGKYDDAYRMLAPEVKVSVSPVRFRAAAEPIYRQGQQRGAGIDLYRLGLRIGENDQVRWFYAFTFKSDSLVKAPQQLDVSFRDSAATGVLEFRMVPPAAESSPGSPR
;
A
#
# COMPACT_ATOMS: atom_id res chain seq x y z
N MET A 1 -1.52 -2.36 -12.05
CA MET A 1 -2.40 -1.37 -11.38
C MET A 1 -3.66 -2.00 -10.78
N GLN A 2 -4.47 -2.76 -11.54
CA GLN A 2 -5.79 -3.23 -11.10
C GLN A 2 -5.76 -4.03 -9.78
N ILE A 3 -4.79 -4.94 -9.63
CA ILE A 3 -4.63 -5.78 -8.44
C ILE A 3 -4.32 -4.93 -7.20
N ALA A 4 -3.45 -3.91 -7.31
CA ALA A 4 -3.13 -3.02 -6.20
C ALA A 4 -4.37 -2.28 -5.66
N ARG A 5 -5.20 -1.79 -6.58
CA ARG A 5 -6.46 -1.12 -6.24
C ARG A 5 -7.46 -2.08 -5.60
N GLN A 6 -7.65 -3.26 -6.18
CA GLN A 6 -8.55 -4.29 -5.64
C GLN A 6 -8.12 -4.75 -4.25
N PHE A 7 -6.81 -4.93 -4.05
CA PHE A 7 -6.22 -5.23 -2.76
C PHE A 7 -6.56 -4.16 -1.72
N LEU A 8 -6.31 -2.89 -2.01
CA LEU A 8 -6.63 -1.82 -1.06
C LEU A 8 -8.13 -1.68 -0.81
N LEU A 9 -8.97 -1.82 -1.83
CA LEU A 9 -10.43 -1.79 -1.65
C LEU A 9 -10.93 -2.94 -0.76
N ALA A 10 -10.32 -4.13 -0.87
CA ALA A 10 -10.63 -5.24 0.02
C ALA A 10 -10.21 -4.92 1.47
N VAL A 11 -8.99 -4.39 1.68
CA VAL A 11 -8.53 -3.97 3.01
C VAL A 11 -9.42 -2.88 3.62
N LEU A 12 -9.72 -1.83 2.84
CA LEU A 12 -10.57 -0.71 3.26
C LEU A 12 -12.01 -1.15 3.56
N GLY A 13 -12.50 -2.18 2.87
CA GLY A 13 -13.81 -2.77 3.13
C GLY A 13 -13.83 -3.86 4.21
N GLY A 14 -12.72 -4.11 4.91
CA GLY A 14 -12.62 -5.16 5.93
C GLY A 14 -12.64 -6.59 5.39
N LYS A 15 -12.51 -6.77 4.07
CA LYS A 15 -12.49 -8.07 3.38
C LYS A 15 -11.09 -8.68 3.42
N TYR A 16 -10.61 -8.97 4.63
CA TYR A 16 -9.21 -9.39 4.83
C TYR A 16 -8.88 -10.73 4.18
N ASP A 17 -9.82 -11.67 4.10
CA ASP A 17 -9.58 -12.96 3.43
C ASP A 17 -9.37 -12.77 1.93
N ASP A 18 -10.16 -11.91 1.29
CA ASP A 18 -9.99 -11.56 -0.13
C ASP A 18 -8.65 -10.84 -0.36
N ALA A 19 -8.32 -9.90 0.53
CA ALA A 19 -7.05 -9.18 0.49
C ALA A 19 -5.84 -10.12 0.66
N TYR A 20 -5.92 -11.06 1.60
CA TYR A 20 -4.88 -12.04 1.87
C TYR A 20 -4.65 -12.97 0.67
N ARG A 21 -5.70 -13.35 -0.06
CA ARG A 21 -5.57 -14.16 -1.29
C ARG A 21 -4.78 -13.45 -2.39
N MET A 22 -4.74 -12.12 -2.41
CA MET A 22 -3.96 -11.33 -3.38
C MET A 22 -2.48 -11.14 -2.99
N LEU A 23 -2.05 -11.61 -1.82
CA LEU A 23 -0.62 -11.61 -1.46
C LEU A 23 0.16 -12.59 -2.33
N ALA A 24 1.42 -12.23 -2.60
CA ALA A 24 2.35 -13.10 -3.28
C ALA A 24 2.62 -14.39 -2.47
N PRO A 25 2.85 -15.54 -3.12
CA PRO A 25 3.07 -16.82 -2.44
C PRO A 25 4.17 -16.76 -1.38
N GLU A 26 5.28 -16.09 -1.66
CA GLU A 26 6.42 -15.91 -0.76
C GLU A 26 6.06 -15.14 0.52
N VAL A 27 5.09 -14.21 0.44
CA VAL A 27 4.59 -13.49 1.61
C VAL A 27 3.72 -14.40 2.45
N LYS A 28 2.87 -15.22 1.81
CA LYS A 28 1.99 -16.18 2.50
C LYS A 28 2.76 -17.24 3.27
N VAL A 29 3.97 -17.60 2.83
CA VAL A 29 4.87 -18.53 3.56
C VAL A 29 5.32 -17.94 4.90
N SER A 30 5.49 -16.63 4.99
CA SER A 30 6.05 -15.94 6.17
C SER A 30 5.02 -15.19 7.02
N VAL A 31 3.84 -14.92 6.48
CA VAL A 31 2.79 -14.11 7.11
C VAL A 31 1.50 -14.90 7.26
N SER A 32 1.10 -15.16 8.49
CA SER A 32 -0.21 -15.76 8.79
C SER A 32 -1.36 -14.78 8.54
N PRO A 33 -2.59 -15.27 8.28
CA PRO A 33 -3.77 -14.40 8.12
C PRO A 33 -4.00 -13.44 9.30
N VAL A 34 -3.72 -13.89 10.53
CA VAL A 34 -3.85 -13.07 11.74
C VAL A 34 -2.86 -11.90 11.73
N ARG A 35 -1.59 -12.15 11.38
CA ARG A 35 -0.57 -11.10 11.27
C ARG A 35 -0.89 -10.12 10.14
N PHE A 36 -1.36 -10.63 9.00
CA PHE A 36 -1.82 -9.81 7.90
C PHE A 36 -2.95 -8.86 8.34
N ARG A 37 -3.98 -9.39 9.02
CA ARG A 37 -5.10 -8.59 9.52
C ARG A 37 -4.63 -7.49 10.47
N ALA A 38 -3.73 -7.81 11.40
CA ALA A 38 -3.16 -6.82 12.31
C ALA A 38 -2.42 -5.69 11.57
N ALA A 39 -1.69 -6.00 10.50
CA ALA A 39 -1.02 -5.02 9.65
C ALA A 39 -2.00 -4.20 8.78
N ALA A 40 -3.13 -4.79 8.37
CA ALA A 40 -4.16 -4.16 7.56
C ALA A 40 -5.11 -3.25 8.38
N GLU A 41 -5.25 -3.51 9.68
CA GLU A 41 -6.18 -2.83 10.59
C GLU A 41 -6.05 -1.30 10.57
N PRO A 42 -4.85 -0.67 10.59
CA PRO A 42 -4.75 0.79 10.52
C PRO A 42 -5.33 1.37 9.23
N ILE A 43 -5.12 0.70 8.10
CA ILE A 43 -5.63 1.12 6.79
C ILE A 43 -7.15 1.02 6.76
N TYR A 44 -7.70 -0.09 7.26
CA TYR A 44 -9.14 -0.24 7.43
C TYR A 44 -9.75 0.89 8.25
N ARG A 45 -9.16 1.23 9.40
CA ARG A 45 -9.64 2.34 10.26
C ARG A 45 -9.63 3.69 9.53
N GLN A 46 -8.61 3.97 8.73
CA GLN A 46 -8.60 5.18 7.90
C GLN A 46 -9.72 5.16 6.85
N GLY A 47 -10.00 4.00 6.24
CA GLY A 47 -11.15 3.81 5.34
C GLY A 47 -12.49 4.09 6.01
N GLN A 48 -12.66 3.67 7.26
CA GLN A 48 -13.88 3.97 8.04
C GLN A 48 -14.04 5.46 8.34
N GLN A 49 -12.94 6.21 8.48
CA GLN A 49 -12.96 7.64 8.77
C GLN A 49 -13.14 8.51 7.51
N ARG A 50 -12.51 8.14 6.40
CA ARG A 50 -12.41 8.98 5.18
C ARG A 50 -13.25 8.47 4.02
N GLY A 51 -13.84 7.29 4.17
CA GLY A 51 -14.44 6.51 3.09
C GLY A 51 -13.42 5.60 2.39
N ALA A 52 -13.92 4.58 1.69
CA ALA A 52 -13.10 3.60 0.96
C ALA A 52 -12.67 4.07 -0.44
N GLY A 53 -13.06 5.27 -0.86
CA GLY A 53 -12.71 5.81 -2.17
C GLY A 53 -11.23 6.18 -2.25
N ILE A 54 -10.52 5.59 -3.22
CA ILE A 54 -9.10 5.88 -3.48
C ILE A 54 -8.84 6.17 -4.96
N ASP A 55 -7.87 7.05 -5.20
CA ASP A 55 -7.34 7.41 -6.52
C ASP A 55 -5.83 7.13 -6.58
N LEU A 56 -5.33 6.82 -7.77
CA LEU A 56 -3.89 6.62 -7.99
C LEU A 56 -3.19 7.97 -7.84
N TYR A 57 -2.22 8.04 -6.93
CA TYR A 57 -1.43 9.24 -6.67
C TYR A 57 -0.11 9.21 -7.43
N ARG A 58 0.64 8.11 -7.34
CA ARG A 58 1.87 7.91 -8.11
C ARG A 58 2.17 6.43 -8.34
N LEU A 59 2.98 6.14 -9.35
CA LEU A 59 3.59 4.83 -9.56
C LEU A 59 5.10 5.03 -9.75
N GLY A 60 5.90 4.04 -9.35
CA GLY A 60 7.32 4.10 -9.65
C GLY A 60 8.07 2.88 -9.17
N LEU A 61 9.39 3.06 -9.12
CA LEU A 61 10.33 2.10 -8.57
C LEU A 61 10.80 2.58 -7.20
N ARG A 62 10.96 1.65 -6.26
CA ARG A 62 11.62 1.89 -4.97
C ARG A 62 12.77 0.90 -4.85
N ILE A 63 13.86 1.34 -4.21
CA ILE A 63 14.91 0.43 -3.77
C ILE A 63 14.49 -0.08 -2.39
N GLY A 64 14.20 -1.38 -2.29
CA GLY A 64 13.89 -2.05 -1.03
C GLY A 64 15.14 -2.43 -0.26
N GLU A 65 14.97 -3.10 0.88
CA GLU A 65 16.10 -3.69 1.60
C GLU A 65 16.85 -4.69 0.69
N ASN A 66 18.18 -4.65 0.73
CA ASN A 66 19.12 -5.41 -0.12
C ASN A 66 19.19 -4.95 -1.59
N ASP A 67 19.05 -3.65 -1.85
CA ASP A 67 19.16 -3.05 -3.20
C ASP A 67 18.20 -3.60 -4.25
N GLN A 68 17.13 -4.27 -3.80
CA GLN A 68 16.13 -4.84 -4.70
C GLN A 68 15.18 -3.76 -5.20
N VAL A 69 15.19 -3.54 -6.51
CA VAL A 69 14.23 -2.66 -7.17
C VAL A 69 12.85 -3.30 -7.14
N ARG A 70 11.87 -2.60 -6.56
CA ARG A 70 10.46 -3.03 -6.48
C ARG A 70 9.56 -2.02 -7.16
N TRP A 71 8.58 -2.52 -7.89
CA TRP A 71 7.50 -1.68 -8.43
C TRP A 71 6.52 -1.35 -7.32
N PHE A 72 6.00 -0.13 -7.33
CA PHE A 72 4.93 0.23 -6.41
C PHE A 72 3.90 1.16 -7.03
N TYR A 73 2.71 1.10 -6.44
CA TYR A 73 1.61 2.00 -6.67
C TYR A 73 1.26 2.67 -5.34
N ALA A 74 1.20 3.98 -5.33
CA ALA A 74 0.71 4.77 -4.21
C ALA A 74 -0.66 5.33 -4.54
N PHE A 75 -1.61 5.13 -3.65
CA PHE A 75 -2.95 5.67 -3.74
C PHE A 75 -3.15 6.72 -2.65
N THR A 76 -4.08 7.64 -2.88
CA THR A 76 -4.60 8.56 -1.87
C THR A 76 -6.10 8.34 -1.70
N PHE A 77 -6.65 8.72 -0.54
CA PHE A 77 -8.09 8.83 -0.37
C PHE A 77 -8.65 9.92 -1.29
N LYS A 78 -9.83 9.69 -1.86
CA LYS A 78 -10.53 10.69 -2.71
C LYS A 78 -10.79 12.00 -1.97
N SER A 79 -11.08 11.91 -0.68
CA SER A 79 -11.28 13.04 0.22
C SER A 79 -10.02 13.90 0.38
N ASP A 80 -8.85 13.35 0.07
CA ASP A 80 -7.54 14.00 0.20
C ASP A 80 -7.00 14.53 -1.15
N SER A 81 -7.73 14.40 -2.26
CA SER A 81 -7.20 14.70 -3.60
C SER A 81 -6.76 16.16 -3.82
N LEU A 82 -7.20 17.09 -2.97
CA LEU A 82 -6.80 18.51 -2.99
C LEU A 82 -5.73 18.85 -1.93
N VAL A 83 -5.31 17.89 -1.11
CA VAL A 83 -4.30 18.08 -0.06
C VAL A 83 -2.91 17.99 -0.69
N LYS A 84 -2.05 18.97 -0.42
CA LYS A 84 -0.69 19.09 -1.00
C LYS A 84 0.21 17.87 -0.68
N ALA A 85 0.05 17.29 0.50
CA ALA A 85 0.76 16.09 0.95
C ALA A 85 -0.25 15.13 1.58
N PRO A 86 -0.99 14.35 0.76
CA PRO A 86 -2.04 13.50 1.28
C PRO A 86 -1.47 12.26 1.97
N GLN A 87 -2.30 11.62 2.80
CA GLN A 87 -1.98 10.31 3.35
C GLN A 87 -1.91 9.29 2.22
N GLN A 88 -0.77 8.62 2.04
CA GLN A 88 -0.59 7.66 0.97
C GLN A 88 -0.78 6.22 1.45
N LEU A 89 -1.27 5.38 0.55
CA LEU A 89 -1.40 3.93 0.68
C LEU A 89 -0.55 3.27 -0.40
N ASP A 90 0.58 2.73 0.00
CA ASP A 90 1.54 2.09 -0.88
C ASP A 90 1.27 0.60 -1.01
N VAL A 91 1.38 0.08 -2.22
CA VAL A 91 1.37 -1.36 -2.52
C VAL A 91 2.54 -1.67 -3.46
N SER A 92 3.38 -2.62 -3.07
CA SER A 92 4.59 -3.01 -3.80
C SER A 92 4.46 -4.40 -4.41
N PHE A 93 5.17 -4.57 -5.52
CA PHE A 93 5.23 -5.77 -6.35
C PHE A 93 6.68 -6.07 -6.68
N ARG A 94 6.97 -7.34 -6.95
CA ARG A 94 8.31 -7.80 -7.34
C ARG A 94 8.79 -7.09 -8.60
N ASP A 95 7.90 -7.03 -9.58
CA ASP A 95 8.14 -6.44 -10.89
C ASP A 95 6.82 -5.87 -11.46
N SER A 96 6.85 -5.36 -12.69
CA SER A 96 5.67 -4.79 -13.36
C SER A 96 4.64 -5.81 -13.80
N ALA A 97 5.03 -7.09 -13.97
CA ALA A 97 4.17 -8.19 -14.40
C ALA A 97 3.60 -9.00 -13.22
N ALA A 98 4.14 -8.82 -12.02
CA ALA A 98 3.74 -9.55 -10.82
C ALA A 98 2.25 -9.34 -10.48
N THR A 99 1.58 -10.45 -10.18
CA THR A 99 0.16 -10.50 -9.83
C THR A 99 -0.09 -10.62 -8.32
N GLY A 100 0.97 -10.70 -7.52
CA GLY A 100 0.90 -10.82 -6.06
C GLY A 100 1.48 -9.59 -5.35
N VAL A 101 0.78 -9.13 -4.32
CA VAL A 101 1.25 -8.05 -3.45
C VAL A 101 2.39 -8.56 -2.56
N LEU A 102 3.54 -7.89 -2.63
CA LEU A 102 4.69 -8.18 -1.76
C LEU A 102 4.60 -7.45 -0.42
N GLU A 103 4.20 -6.19 -0.48
CA GLU A 103 4.24 -5.29 0.66
C GLU A 103 3.13 -4.26 0.50
N PHE A 104 2.55 -3.84 1.61
CA PHE A 104 1.64 -2.72 1.64
C PHE A 104 1.90 -1.92 2.92
N ARG A 105 1.67 -0.61 2.86
CA ARG A 105 1.87 0.26 4.02
C ARG A 105 1.10 1.55 3.87
N MET A 106 0.82 2.15 5.02
CA MET A 106 0.38 3.53 5.10
C MET A 106 1.61 4.42 5.20
N VAL A 107 1.81 5.33 4.24
CA VAL A 107 2.95 6.26 4.23
C VAL A 107 2.46 7.60 4.73
N PRO A 108 2.96 8.08 5.88
CA PRO A 108 2.49 9.32 6.49
C PRO A 108 2.51 10.47 5.47
N PRO A 109 1.57 11.42 5.55
CA PRO A 109 1.64 12.62 4.74
C PRO A 109 3.02 13.23 4.94
N ALA A 110 3.69 13.57 3.84
CA ALA A 110 5.00 14.19 3.92
C ALA A 110 4.85 15.54 4.64
N ALA A 111 5.15 15.58 5.95
CA ALA A 111 5.66 16.79 6.54
C ALA A 111 6.96 17.03 5.77
N GLU A 112 6.98 18.06 4.92
CA GLU A 112 8.12 18.49 4.09
C GLU A 112 9.36 17.65 4.34
N SER A 113 9.55 16.61 3.51
CA SER A 113 10.80 15.87 3.51
C SER A 113 11.90 16.90 3.26
N SER A 114 12.59 17.28 4.33
CA SER A 114 13.74 18.17 4.28
C SER A 114 14.73 17.60 3.26
N PRO A 115 15.28 18.43 2.35
CA PRO A 115 16.31 17.97 1.46
C PRO A 115 17.58 17.76 2.29
N GLY A 116 18.08 16.53 2.34
CA GLY A 116 19.44 16.28 2.83
C GLY A 116 19.55 15.13 3.82
N SER A 117 20.18 14.06 3.37
CA SER A 117 21.23 13.44 4.17
C SER A 117 22.43 13.28 3.24
N PRO A 118 23.42 14.19 3.31
CA PRO A 118 24.70 13.97 2.67
C PRO A 118 25.45 12.88 3.44
N ARG A 119 26.20 12.06 2.72
CA ARG A 119 27.39 11.42 3.25
C ARG A 119 28.58 11.97 2.51
#